data_AF-A0A0U1DM19-F1
#
_entry.id   AF-A0A0U1DM19-F1
#
_cell.length_a   1.000
_cell.length_b   1.000
_cell.length_c   1.000
_cell.angle_alpha   90.00
_cell.angle_beta   90.00
_cell.angle_gamma   90.00
#
_symmetry.space_group_name_H-M   'P 1'
#
loop_
_entity.id
_entity.type
_entity.pdbx_description
1 polymer ?
#
loop_
_entity_poly.entity_id
_entity_poly.type
_entity_poly.pdbx_seq_one_letter_code
_entity_poly.pdbx_strand_id
1 'polypeptide(L)'
;MPLAEPVSRLVRVIREFQPHVLTTYDENGGYPHPDHIRCHEVSVAAYEAAADYRLYPEAGTPWAVSKLYYNHGFLRQRMQLLQDEFAKNGRTGPFQKWLEHWDPDHDIFAKRVTTRVECSKYFSQRDDALRAHATQIDPKGDFFHAPIEWQQRLWPTEEFELARSRVPVNLPEDDLFTGIEK
;
A
#
# COMPACT_ATOMS: atom_id res chain seq x y z
N MET A 1 -8.67 -7.71 21.06
CA MET A 1 -7.30 -7.79 21.63
C MET A 1 -6.87 -6.41 22.09
N PRO A 2 -6.21 -6.27 23.26
CA PRO A 2 -5.52 -5.03 23.62
C PRO A 2 -4.41 -4.70 22.61
N LEU A 3 -4.15 -3.41 22.35
CA LEU A 3 -3.12 -3.00 21.38
C LEU A 3 -1.69 -3.22 21.91
N ALA A 4 -1.48 -3.17 23.23
CA ALA A 4 -0.15 -3.10 23.84
C ALA A 4 0.77 -4.28 23.48
N GLU A 5 0.24 -5.50 23.45
CA GLU A 5 1.03 -6.70 23.15
C GLU A 5 1.46 -6.76 21.67
N PRO A 6 0.55 -6.66 20.67
CA PRO A 6 0.95 -6.53 19.27
C PRO A 6 1.92 -5.39 19.00
N VAL A 7 1.72 -4.21 19.63
CA VAL A 7 2.62 -3.07 19.48
C VAL A 7 4.01 -3.37 20.02
N SER A 8 4.14 -3.95 21.21
CA SER A 8 5.43 -4.37 21.78
C SER A 8 6.21 -5.29 20.83
N ARG A 9 5.51 -6.27 20.23
CA ARG A 9 6.11 -7.22 19.29
C ARG A 9 6.59 -6.53 18.02
N LEU A 10 5.79 -5.62 17.45
CA LEU A 10 6.18 -4.89 16.25
C LEU A 10 7.32 -3.89 16.53
N VAL A 11 7.35 -3.25 17.70
CA VAL A 11 8.47 -2.38 18.12
C VAL A 11 9.79 -3.16 18.12
N ARG A 12 9.81 -4.38 18.64
CA ARG A 12 11.01 -5.24 18.61
C ARG A 12 11.49 -5.50 17.18
N VAL A 13 10.58 -5.83 16.26
CA VAL A 13 10.91 -6.05 14.85
C VAL A 13 11.46 -4.77 14.20
N ILE A 14 10.85 -3.61 14.47
CA ILE A 14 11.33 -2.32 13.94
C ILE A 14 12.74 -2.01 14.46
N ARG A 15 13.00 -2.22 15.76
CA ARG A 15 14.32 -1.93 16.36
C ARG A 15 15.41 -2.91 15.92
N GLU A 16 15.05 -4.15 15.62
CA GLU A 16 15.97 -5.16 15.09
C GLU A 16 16.27 -4.95 13.60
N PHE A 17 15.24 -4.74 12.78
CA PHE A 17 15.38 -4.59 11.32
C PHE A 17 15.84 -3.18 10.91
N GLN A 18 15.58 -2.17 11.74
CA GLN A 18 15.92 -0.76 11.50
C GLN A 18 15.43 -0.22 10.13
N PRO A 19 14.12 -0.32 9.83
CA PRO A 19 13.60 0.14 8.56
C PRO A 19 13.65 1.67 8.45
N HIS A 20 14.18 2.19 7.35
CA HIS A 20 14.06 3.62 7.02
C HIS A 20 12.61 4.02 6.66
N VAL A 21 11.88 3.10 6.03
CA VAL A 21 10.50 3.29 5.57
C VAL A 21 9.62 2.18 6.11
N LEU A 22 8.43 2.54 6.61
CA LEU A 22 7.37 1.60 6.96
C LEU A 22 6.15 1.86 6.07
N THR A 23 5.49 0.80 5.61
CA THR A 23 4.23 0.88 4.86
C THR A 23 3.15 0.09 5.58
N THR A 24 1.92 0.59 5.60
CA THR A 24 0.77 -0.10 6.21
C THR A 24 -0.54 0.31 5.53
N TYR A 25 -1.69 -0.14 6.04
CA TYR A 25 -2.99 0.31 5.55
C TYR A 25 -3.32 1.72 6.08
N ASP A 26 -4.24 2.41 5.42
CA ASP A 26 -4.81 3.63 5.99
C ASP A 26 -5.75 3.30 7.17
N GLU A 27 -6.32 4.33 7.80
CA GLU A 27 -7.20 4.19 8.96
C GLU A 27 -8.49 3.40 8.67
N ASN A 28 -8.85 3.24 7.39
CA ASN A 28 -10.00 2.47 6.93
C ASN A 28 -9.61 1.03 6.54
N GLY A 29 -8.33 0.67 6.59
CA GLY A 29 -7.82 -0.64 6.21
C GLY A 29 -7.63 -0.85 4.70
N GLY A 30 -7.75 0.22 3.90
CA GLY A 30 -7.84 0.16 2.43
C GLY A 30 -9.18 -0.38 1.92
N TYR A 31 -9.60 -1.54 2.42
CA TYR A 31 -10.99 -1.98 2.45
C TYR A 31 -11.36 -2.32 3.90
N PRO A 32 -12.61 -2.17 4.36
CA PRO A 32 -12.96 -2.11 5.78
C PRO A 32 -12.92 -3.47 6.52
N HIS A 33 -11.90 -4.29 6.26
CA HIS A 33 -11.61 -5.50 6.99
C HIS A 33 -11.10 -5.16 8.40
N PRO A 34 -11.69 -5.75 9.47
CA PRO A 34 -11.28 -5.48 10.84
C PRO A 34 -9.78 -5.68 11.09
N ASP A 35 -9.19 -6.72 10.50
CA ASP A 35 -7.76 -7.00 10.67
C ASP A 35 -6.86 -5.97 9.99
N HIS A 36 -7.30 -5.35 8.89
CA HIS A 36 -6.53 -4.31 8.22
C HIS A 36 -6.52 -3.01 9.04
N ILE A 37 -7.68 -2.65 9.59
CA ILE A 37 -7.81 -1.54 10.54
C ILE A 37 -6.92 -1.80 11.76
N ARG A 38 -6.95 -3.02 12.31
CA ARG A 38 -6.07 -3.40 13.43
C ARG A 38 -4.59 -3.35 13.06
N CYS A 39 -4.23 -3.76 11.85
CA CYS A 39 -2.86 -3.67 11.35
C CYS A 39 -2.40 -2.21 11.26
N HIS A 40 -3.26 -1.31 10.78
CA HIS A 40 -3.01 0.14 10.80
C HIS A 40 -2.76 0.64 12.23
N GLU A 41 -3.68 0.38 13.17
CA GLU A 41 -3.58 0.83 14.57
C GLU A 41 -2.26 0.38 15.21
N VAL A 42 -1.88 -0.89 15.01
CA VAL A 42 -0.64 -1.47 15.56
C VAL A 42 0.59 -0.86 14.89
N SER A 43 0.55 -0.68 13.56
CA SER A 43 1.68 -0.14 12.79
C SER A 43 1.98 1.31 13.16
N VAL A 44 0.96 2.16 13.25
CA VAL A 44 1.12 3.57 13.62
C VAL A 44 1.61 3.69 15.07
N ALA A 45 1.03 2.93 16.00
CA ALA A 45 1.49 2.93 17.39
C ALA A 45 2.94 2.44 17.53
N ALA A 46 3.34 1.41 16.78
CA ALA A 46 4.71 0.90 16.80
C ALA A 46 5.71 1.87 16.14
N TYR A 47 5.31 2.57 15.06
CA TYR A 47 6.12 3.62 14.43
C TYR A 47 6.52 4.73 15.42
N GLU A 48 5.59 5.15 16.29
CA GLU A 48 5.88 6.14 17.32
C GLU A 48 6.67 5.54 18.48
N ALA A 49 6.25 4.38 19.01
CA ALA A 49 6.89 3.77 20.17
C ALA A 49 8.32 3.26 19.89
N ALA A 50 8.64 2.88 18.66
CA ALA A 50 9.98 2.40 18.31
C ALA A 50 11.07 3.47 18.52
N ALA A 51 10.72 4.75 18.38
CA ALA A 51 11.64 5.88 18.55
C ALA A 51 11.79 6.33 20.02
N ASP A 52 10.84 6.01 20.91
CA ASP A 52 10.89 6.43 22.32
C ASP A 52 11.64 5.41 23.18
N TYR A 53 12.78 5.82 23.75
CA TYR A 53 13.61 4.98 24.62
C TYR A 53 12.94 4.53 25.92
N ARG A 54 11.86 5.21 26.35
CA ARG A 54 11.11 4.88 27.57
C ARG A 54 10.05 3.82 27.33
N LEU A 55 9.60 3.67 26.08
CA LEU A 55 8.60 2.68 25.70
C LEU A 55 9.29 1.40 25.27
N TYR A 56 8.82 0.26 25.79
CA TYR A 56 9.35 -1.07 25.51
C TYR A 56 10.89 -1.15 25.57
N PRO A 57 11.54 -0.77 26.69
CA PRO A 57 13.00 -0.74 26.79
C PRO A 57 13.65 -2.12 26.55
N GLU A 58 12.91 -3.20 26.81
CA GLU A 58 13.31 -4.58 26.55
C GLU A 58 13.32 -4.97 25.06
N ALA A 59 12.82 -4.11 24.16
CA ALA A 59 12.73 -4.37 22.73
C ALA A 59 13.97 -3.95 21.94
N GLY A 60 15.08 -3.61 22.61
CA GLY A 60 16.34 -3.21 21.99
C GLY A 60 16.50 -1.70 21.83
N THR A 61 17.58 -1.30 21.15
CA THR A 61 17.92 0.11 20.91
C THR A 61 16.81 0.83 20.14
N PRO A 62 16.37 2.01 20.58
CA PRO A 62 15.37 2.81 19.85
C PRO A 62 15.77 3.05 18.40
N TRP A 63 14.77 2.99 17.52
CA TRP A 63 14.93 3.25 16.10
C TRP A 63 13.82 4.15 15.60
N ALA A 64 14.20 5.30 15.05
CA ALA A 64 13.27 6.25 14.47
C ALA A 64 13.12 6.00 12.97
N VAL A 65 12.11 5.21 12.60
CA VAL A 65 11.71 5.06 11.19
C VAL A 65 11.48 6.44 10.58
N SER A 66 12.13 6.74 9.45
CA SER A 66 12.15 8.07 8.84
C SER A 66 10.79 8.43 8.24
N LYS A 67 10.13 7.48 7.55
CA LYS A 67 8.86 7.73 6.84
C LYS A 67 7.86 6.59 7.02
N LEU A 68 6.58 6.96 7.13
CA LEU A 68 5.45 6.03 7.17
C LEU A 68 4.50 6.35 6.02
N TYR A 69 4.18 5.34 5.20
CA TYR A 69 3.24 5.45 4.10
C TYR A 69 2.01 4.54 4.27
N TYR A 70 0.86 4.98 3.75
CA TYR A 70 -0.31 4.14 3.54
C TYR A 70 -0.39 3.66 2.10
N ASN A 71 -0.78 2.40 1.90
CA ASN A 71 -0.92 1.77 0.59
C ASN A 71 -2.29 2.07 -0.04
N HIS A 72 -2.32 2.52 -1.30
CA HIS A 72 -3.55 2.82 -2.05
C HIS A 72 -3.64 2.03 -3.36
N GLY A 73 -3.99 0.74 -3.30
CA GLY A 73 -3.97 -0.15 -4.48
C GLY A 73 -5.22 -0.12 -5.39
N PHE A 74 -6.34 0.40 -4.89
CA PHE A 74 -7.62 0.41 -5.61
C PHE A 74 -8.03 1.84 -5.93
N LEU A 75 -7.62 2.33 -7.10
CA LEU A 75 -7.99 3.66 -7.59
C LEU A 75 -8.99 3.53 -8.72
N ARG A 76 -10.07 4.32 -8.67
CA ARG A 76 -11.13 4.29 -9.68
C ARG A 76 -10.57 4.61 -11.05
N GLN A 77 -9.65 5.59 -11.12
CA GLN A 77 -9.01 6.00 -12.36
C GLN A 77 -8.24 4.85 -13.03
N ARG A 78 -7.48 4.05 -12.24
CA ARG A 78 -6.76 2.86 -12.75
C ARG A 78 -7.74 1.85 -13.34
N MET A 79 -8.81 1.54 -12.61
CA MET A 79 -9.84 0.60 -13.06
C MET A 79 -10.57 1.09 -14.32
N GLN A 80 -10.89 2.38 -14.38
CA GLN A 80 -11.53 2.99 -15.55
C GLN A 80 -10.63 2.89 -16.78
N LEU A 81 -9.34 3.22 -16.66
CA LEU A 81 -8.39 3.14 -17.77
C LEU A 81 -8.28 1.71 -18.32
N LEU A 82 -8.21 0.72 -17.44
CA LEU A 82 -8.20 -0.68 -17.84
C LEU A 82 -9.52 -1.09 -18.49
N GLN A 83 -10.66 -0.71 -17.91
CA GLN A 83 -11.99 -1.00 -18.46
C GLN A 83 -12.16 -0.41 -19.88
N ASP A 84 -11.73 0.82 -20.08
CA ASP A 84 -11.77 1.50 -21.37
C ASP A 84 -10.87 0.80 -22.39
N GLU A 85 -9.71 0.28 -21.95
CA GLU A 85 -8.82 -0.49 -22.81
C GLU A 85 -9.46 -1.81 -23.26
N PHE A 86 -10.16 -2.51 -22.37
CA PHE A 86 -10.96 -3.67 -22.77
C PHE A 86 -12.00 -3.31 -23.83
N ALA A 87 -12.76 -2.23 -23.62
CA ALA A 87 -13.78 -1.77 -24.55
C ALA A 87 -13.20 -1.40 -25.93
N LYS A 88 -12.07 -0.69 -25.97
CA LYS A 88 -11.35 -0.35 -27.21
C LYS A 88 -10.93 -1.57 -28.02
N ASN A 89 -10.65 -2.68 -27.35
CA ASN A 89 -10.26 -3.94 -27.96
C ASN A 89 -11.46 -4.90 -28.18
N GLY A 90 -12.69 -4.43 -28.04
CA GLY A 90 -13.90 -5.23 -28.24
C GLY A 90 -14.09 -6.35 -27.21
N ARG A 91 -13.51 -6.21 -26.01
CA ARG A 91 -13.56 -7.18 -24.93
C ARG A 91 -14.35 -6.63 -23.74
N THR A 92 -14.99 -7.51 -22.98
CA THR A 92 -15.61 -7.15 -21.71
C THR A 92 -14.54 -7.08 -20.62
N GLY A 93 -14.39 -5.94 -19.97
CA GLY A 93 -13.47 -5.75 -18.85
C GLY A 93 -14.07 -6.18 -17.50
N PRO A 94 -13.22 -6.54 -16.52
CA PRO A 94 -13.67 -7.08 -15.23
C PRO A 94 -14.25 -6.03 -14.27
N PHE A 95 -14.01 -4.74 -14.52
CA PHE A 95 -14.30 -3.68 -13.54
C PHE A 95 -15.64 -2.98 -13.75
N GLN A 96 -16.40 -3.34 -14.79
CA GLN A 96 -17.66 -2.66 -15.14
C GLN A 96 -18.61 -2.53 -13.93
N LYS A 97 -18.89 -3.65 -13.24
CA LYS A 97 -19.80 -3.67 -12.10
C LYS A 97 -19.30 -2.81 -10.93
N TRP A 98 -17.99 -2.75 -10.73
CA TRP A 98 -17.39 -1.96 -9.64
C TRP A 98 -17.53 -0.47 -9.97
N LEU A 99 -17.25 -0.11 -11.22
CA LEU A 99 -17.34 1.28 -11.70
C LEU A 99 -18.77 1.83 -11.71
N GLU A 100 -19.78 0.99 -11.94
CA GLU A 100 -21.21 1.38 -11.88
C GLU A 100 -21.64 1.85 -10.49
N HIS A 101 -21.05 1.29 -9.43
CA HIS A 101 -21.38 1.62 -8.03
C HIS A 101 -20.41 2.63 -7.41
N TRP A 102 -19.40 3.08 -8.17
CA TRP A 102 -18.38 3.99 -7.70
C TRP A 102 -18.60 5.40 -8.23
N ASP A 103 -18.98 6.30 -7.34
CA ASP A 103 -19.11 7.74 -7.63
C ASP A 103 -17.80 8.30 -8.23
N PRO A 104 -17.81 8.77 -9.49
CA PRO A 104 -16.64 9.36 -10.15
C PRO A 104 -16.07 10.58 -9.44
N ASP A 105 -16.91 11.36 -8.74
CA ASP A 105 -16.50 12.59 -8.07
C ASP A 105 -15.92 12.33 -6.67
N HIS A 106 -16.05 11.09 -6.18
CA HIS A 106 -15.72 10.67 -4.82
C HIS A 106 -14.70 9.53 -4.76
N ASP A 107 -13.59 9.65 -5.49
CA ASP A 107 -12.39 8.82 -5.25
C ASP A 107 -11.55 9.43 -4.12
N ILE A 108 -11.88 9.06 -2.88
CA ILE A 108 -11.21 9.55 -1.66
C ILE A 108 -9.71 9.17 -1.69
N PHE A 109 -9.39 7.97 -2.17
CA PHE A 109 -8.02 7.47 -2.20
C PHE A 109 -7.17 8.22 -3.21
N ALA A 110 -7.68 8.48 -4.41
CA ALA A 110 -6.94 9.21 -5.44
C ALA A 110 -6.50 10.62 -4.97
N LYS A 111 -7.31 11.29 -4.15
CA LYS A 111 -7.00 12.61 -3.59
C LYS A 111 -5.94 12.57 -2.48
N ARG A 112 -5.70 11.40 -1.88
CA ARG A 112 -4.73 11.18 -0.80
C ARG A 112 -3.36 10.69 -1.30
N VAL A 113 -3.29 10.18 -2.54
CA VAL A 113 -2.02 9.72 -3.12
C VAL A 113 -1.03 10.88 -3.22
N THR A 114 0.09 10.75 -2.53
CA THR A 114 1.20 11.71 -2.57
C THR A 114 2.40 11.17 -3.33
N THR A 115 2.47 9.85 -3.49
CA THR A 115 3.67 9.16 -3.96
C THR A 115 3.30 8.03 -4.92
N ARG A 116 3.98 7.96 -6.07
CA ARG A 116 3.73 6.96 -7.11
C ARG A 116 5.05 6.29 -7.49
N VAL A 117 5.20 5.02 -7.14
CA VAL A 117 6.45 4.29 -7.39
C VAL A 117 6.33 3.48 -8.66
N GLU A 118 7.20 3.75 -9.61
CA GLU A 118 7.27 3.00 -10.87
C GLU A 118 7.77 1.58 -10.65
N CYS A 119 6.95 0.59 -10.98
CA CYS A 119 7.26 -0.82 -10.72
C CYS A 119 6.74 -1.78 -11.79
N SER A 120 6.32 -1.27 -12.95
CA SER A 120 5.86 -2.01 -14.12
C SER A 120 6.75 -3.20 -14.51
N LYS A 121 8.08 -3.04 -14.41
CA LYS A 121 9.10 -4.09 -14.64
C LYS A 121 8.95 -5.34 -13.76
N TYR A 122 8.21 -5.24 -12.65
CA TYR A 122 8.01 -6.31 -11.67
C TYR A 122 6.59 -6.90 -11.67
N PHE A 123 5.68 -6.46 -12.54
CA PHE A 123 4.29 -6.92 -12.55
C PHE A 123 4.16 -8.43 -12.81
N SER A 124 5.04 -9.03 -13.61
CA SER A 124 5.08 -10.50 -13.74
C SER A 124 5.38 -11.21 -12.43
N GLN A 125 6.34 -10.72 -11.66
CA GLN A 125 6.71 -11.29 -10.37
C GLN A 125 5.61 -11.08 -9.33
N ARG A 126 4.93 -9.93 -9.36
CA ARG A 126 3.74 -9.67 -8.53
C ARG A 126 2.63 -10.68 -8.82
N ASP A 127 2.33 -10.92 -10.09
CA ASP A 127 1.30 -11.88 -10.49
C ASP A 127 1.69 -13.32 -10.11
N ASP A 128 2.96 -13.70 -10.27
CA ASP A 128 3.48 -15.00 -9.84
C ASP A 128 3.35 -15.19 -8.31
N ALA A 129 3.71 -14.15 -7.53
CA ALA A 129 3.53 -14.14 -6.09
C ALA A 129 2.05 -14.29 -5.70
N LEU A 130 1.15 -13.60 -6.40
CA LEU A 130 -0.29 -13.70 -6.15
C LEU A 130 -0.83 -15.11 -6.46
N ARG A 131 -0.37 -15.75 -7.55
CA ARG A 131 -0.75 -17.14 -7.89
C ARG A 131 -0.23 -18.16 -6.90
N ALA A 132 0.85 -17.87 -6.17
CA ALA A 132 1.36 -18.77 -5.13
C ALA A 132 0.38 -18.92 -3.96
N HIS A 133 -0.55 -17.98 -3.75
CA HIS A 133 -1.63 -18.07 -2.77
C HIS A 133 -2.81 -18.93 -3.28
N ALA A 134 -2.51 -20.17 -3.69
CA ALA A 134 -3.45 -21.05 -4.40
C ALA A 134 -4.77 -21.36 -3.67
N THR A 135 -4.82 -21.22 -2.34
CA THR A 135 -6.05 -21.41 -1.56
C THR A 135 -6.92 -20.16 -1.46
N GLN A 136 -6.36 -18.98 -1.75
CA GLN A 136 -7.02 -17.68 -1.58
C GLN A 136 -7.38 -17.04 -2.92
N ILE A 137 -6.57 -17.30 -3.95
CA ILE A 137 -6.68 -16.64 -5.24
C ILE A 137 -7.05 -17.67 -6.31
N ASP A 138 -8.15 -17.41 -7.03
CA ASP A 138 -8.44 -18.11 -8.27
C ASP A 138 -7.47 -17.64 -9.35
N PRO A 139 -6.62 -18.52 -9.94
CA PRO A 139 -5.72 -18.15 -11.02
C PRO A 139 -6.45 -17.68 -12.29
N LYS A 140 -7.77 -17.85 -12.38
CA LYS A 140 -8.64 -17.36 -13.46
C LYS A 140 -9.49 -16.15 -13.05
N GLY A 141 -9.30 -15.63 -11.83
CA GLY A 141 -10.04 -14.49 -11.30
C GLY A 141 -9.65 -13.15 -11.94
N ASP A 142 -10.44 -12.13 -11.63
CA ASP A 142 -10.39 -10.80 -12.24
C ASP A 142 -9.03 -10.10 -12.15
N PHE A 143 -8.23 -10.41 -11.11
CA PHE A 143 -6.88 -9.88 -10.93
C PHE A 143 -5.94 -10.16 -12.11
N PHE A 144 -6.16 -11.24 -12.86
CA PHE A 144 -5.29 -11.66 -13.97
C PHE A 144 -5.91 -11.40 -15.36
N HIS A 145 -7.10 -10.81 -15.43
CA HIS A 145 -7.79 -10.64 -16.72
C HIS A 145 -7.14 -9.56 -17.58
N ALA A 146 -6.66 -8.48 -16.96
CA ALA A 146 -5.96 -7.40 -17.65
C ALA A 146 -4.55 -7.86 -18.05
N PRO A 147 -4.20 -7.90 -19.35
CA PRO A 147 -2.85 -8.24 -19.78
C PRO A 147 -1.79 -7.37 -19.09
N ILE A 148 -0.67 -7.97 -18.66
CA ILE A 148 0.42 -7.24 -17.99
C ILE A 148 0.90 -6.07 -18.86
N GLU A 149 1.03 -6.28 -20.18
CA GLU A 149 1.39 -5.23 -21.14
C GLU A 149 0.45 -4.01 -21.11
N TRP A 150 -0.85 -4.21 -20.84
CA TRP A 150 -1.80 -3.11 -20.72
C TRP A 150 -1.61 -2.39 -19.40
N GLN A 151 -1.44 -3.14 -18.31
CA GLN A 151 -1.16 -2.57 -17.00
C GLN A 151 0.14 -1.74 -17.03
N GLN A 152 1.23 -2.29 -17.58
CA GLN A 152 2.52 -1.61 -17.72
C GLN A 152 2.46 -0.37 -18.60
N ARG A 153 1.59 -0.33 -19.61
CA ARG A 153 1.45 0.86 -20.48
C ARG A 153 0.53 1.93 -19.88
N LEU A 154 -0.55 1.51 -19.23
CA LEU A 154 -1.63 2.41 -18.81
C LEU A 154 -1.47 2.89 -17.37
N TRP A 155 -0.90 2.07 -16.50
CA TRP A 155 -0.78 2.36 -15.06
C TRP A 155 0.45 1.67 -14.47
N PRO A 156 1.65 2.24 -14.69
CA PRO A 156 2.90 1.53 -14.44
C PRO A 156 3.40 1.63 -12.98
N THR A 157 2.67 2.38 -12.15
CA THR A 157 3.00 2.67 -10.76
C THR A 157 2.13 1.89 -9.78
N GLU A 158 2.59 1.79 -8.53
CA GLU A 158 1.74 1.54 -7.36
C GLU A 158 1.74 2.80 -6.47
N GLU A 159 0.64 3.02 -5.76
CA GLU A 159 0.35 4.31 -5.11
C GLU A 159 0.42 4.26 -3.59
N PHE A 160 0.95 5.35 -3.03
CA PHE A 160 1.14 5.54 -1.60
C PHE A 160 0.75 6.95 -1.16
N GLU A 161 0.35 7.06 0.10
CA GLU A 161 0.15 8.32 0.82
C GLU A 161 1.23 8.43 1.89
N LEU A 162 1.97 9.53 1.91
CA LEU A 162 2.91 9.84 2.97
C LEU A 162 2.15 10.28 4.22
N ALA A 163 1.95 9.35 5.15
CA ALA A 163 1.19 9.58 6.37
C ALA A 163 2.00 10.34 7.43
N ARG A 164 3.28 10.02 7.60
CA ARG A 164 4.19 10.70 8.54
C ARG A 164 5.61 10.76 7.95
N SER A 165 6.31 11.86 8.23
CA SER A 165 7.72 12.01 7.89
C SER A 165 8.47 12.65 9.05
N ARG A 166 9.66 12.11 9.37
CA ARG A 166 10.66 12.71 10.27
C ARG A 166 11.79 13.40 9.50
N VAL A 167 11.71 13.41 8.18
CA VAL A 167 12.63 14.12 7.27
C VAL A 167 11.87 15.15 6.43
N PRO A 168 12.52 16.20 5.89
CA PRO A 168 11.88 17.13 4.96
C PRO A 168 11.30 16.44 3.73
N VAL A 169 10.20 16.97 3.20
CA VAL A 169 9.42 16.37 2.10
C VAL A 169 9.13 17.42 1.04
N ASN A 170 9.19 17.01 -0.23
CA ASN A 170 8.63 17.75 -1.36
C ASN A 170 7.71 16.80 -2.15
N LEU A 171 6.47 17.21 -2.40
CA LEU A 171 5.45 16.36 -3.03
C LEU A 171 5.17 16.81 -4.48
N PRO A 172 4.77 15.90 -5.38
CA PRO A 172 4.66 14.45 -5.19
C PRO A 172 6.04 13.74 -5.20
N GLU A 173 6.10 12.53 -4.66
CA GLU A 173 7.30 11.69 -4.68
C GLU A 173 7.16 10.52 -5.68
N ASP A 174 8.28 10.04 -6.20
CA ASP A 174 8.39 8.84 -7.06
C ASP A 174 9.24 7.71 -6.45
N ASP A 175 9.89 7.99 -5.31
CA ASP A 175 10.66 7.04 -4.51
C ASP A 175 10.33 7.22 -3.02
N LEU A 176 9.99 6.12 -2.34
CA LEU A 176 9.67 6.11 -0.90
C LEU A 176 10.84 6.57 -0.03
N PHE A 177 12.09 6.45 -0.54
CA PHE A 177 13.32 6.82 0.15
C PHE A 177 13.78 8.26 -0.12
N THR A 178 13.03 9.03 -0.92
CA THR A 178 13.36 10.44 -1.21
C THR A 178 13.62 11.21 0.08
N GLY A 179 14.76 11.91 0.16
CA GLY A 179 15.14 12.72 1.33
C GLY A 179 15.72 11.95 2.51
N ILE A 180 15.91 10.63 2.42
CA ILE A 180 16.59 9.82 3.43
C ILE A 180 18.08 9.71 3.05
N GLU A 181 18.98 10.18 3.93
CA GLU A 181 20.43 10.01 3.77
C GLU A 181 20.84 8.56 4.09
N LYS A 182 21.87 8.06 3.38
CA LYS A 182 22.40 6.69 3.55
C LYS A 182 23.33 6.57 4.74
#